data_AF-A0A8S3JBJ9-F1
#
_entry.id   AF-A0A8S3JBJ9-F1
#
_cell.length_a   1.000
_cell.length_b   1.000
_cell.length_c   1.000
_cell.angle_alpha   90.00
_cell.angle_beta   90.00
_cell.angle_gamma   90.00
#
_symmetry.space_group_name_H-M   'P 1'
#
loop_
_entity.id
_entity.type
_entity.pdbx_description
1 polymer ?
#
loop_
_entity_poly.entity_id
_entity_poly.type
_entity_poly.pdbx_seq_one_letter_code
_entity_poly.pdbx_strand_id
1 'polypeptide(L)'
;TCSREFSFFHKEIKCELRTNEHQLAFFQTKLYHLKNEFINQNSEHHNLEQIKNYFAEAHQKNVDRRIKPDEFNTLADKLKQDIKQAIDKWLKKKEPGKQNRALSDYTQKRQSRIRELIKETIEETKKQQDPLQENSDKVEMDNTQDQSQIEEECID
;
A
#
# COMPACT_ATOMS: atom_id res chain seq x y z
N THR A 1 -5.47 3.97 21.44
CA THR A 1 -4.69 5.03 20.77
C THR A 1 -5.43 6.33 20.92
N CYS A 2 -4.84 7.27 21.65
CA CYS A 2 -5.36 8.60 21.96
C CYS A 2 -5.15 9.58 20.80
N SER A 3 -5.65 9.21 19.63
CA SER A 3 -5.64 10.15 18.50
C SER A 3 -6.41 11.44 18.84
N ARG A 4 -7.38 11.36 19.76
CA ARG A 4 -8.23 12.48 20.19
C ARG A 4 -7.43 13.53 20.97
N GLU A 5 -6.77 13.13 22.04
CA GLU A 5 -6.00 14.02 22.93
C GLU A 5 -4.81 14.62 22.20
N PHE A 6 -4.09 13.82 21.40
CA PHE A 6 -3.00 14.35 20.58
C PHE A 6 -3.50 15.30 19.49
N SER A 7 -4.68 15.05 18.90
CA SER A 7 -5.29 15.97 17.93
C SER A 7 -5.72 17.27 18.59
N PHE A 8 -6.26 17.21 19.81
CA PHE A 8 -6.62 18.39 20.59
C PHE A 8 -5.37 19.22 20.91
N PHE A 9 -4.34 18.58 21.46
CA PHE A 9 -3.05 19.21 21.72
C PHE A 9 -2.47 19.88 20.47
N HIS A 10 -2.42 19.18 19.33
CA HIS A 10 -1.91 19.75 18.08
C HIS A 10 -2.68 21.00 17.63
N LYS A 11 -4.00 21.06 17.88
CA LYS A 11 -4.79 22.27 17.60
C LYS A 11 -4.39 23.44 18.51
N GLU A 12 -4.16 23.18 19.80
CA GLU A 12 -3.74 24.21 20.77
C GLU A 12 -2.39 24.83 20.39
N ILE A 13 -1.40 24.01 20.08
CA ILE A 13 -0.02 24.49 19.86
C ILE A 13 0.27 24.87 18.39
N LYS A 14 -0.71 24.79 17.49
CA LYS A 14 -0.48 25.00 16.04
C LYS A 14 0.20 26.33 15.73
N CYS A 15 -0.16 27.38 16.48
CA CYS A 15 0.42 28.71 16.33
C CYS A 15 1.87 28.81 16.83
N GLU A 16 2.28 27.91 17.73
CA GLU A 16 3.62 27.85 18.35
C GLU A 16 4.62 27.10 17.47
N LEU A 17 4.16 26.29 16.51
CA LEU A 17 4.99 25.52 15.58
C LEU A 17 5.71 26.35 14.51
N ARG A 18 6.16 27.56 14.86
CA ARG A 18 6.87 28.49 13.97
C ARG A 18 8.38 28.37 14.06
N THR A 19 8.90 27.87 15.19
CA THR A 19 10.35 27.70 15.38
C THR A 19 10.77 26.25 15.21
N ASN A 20 12.06 26.04 14.93
CA ASN A 20 12.63 24.71 14.76
C ASN A 20 12.53 23.88 16.05
N GLU A 21 12.71 24.52 17.20
CA GLU A 21 12.64 23.90 18.52
C GLU A 21 11.23 23.36 18.81
N HIS A 22 10.20 24.17 18.53
CA HIS A 22 8.80 23.76 18.69
C HIS A 22 8.43 22.64 17.73
N GLN A 23 8.83 22.74 16.46
CA GLN A 23 8.59 21.69 15.47
C GLN A 23 9.27 20.37 15.85
N LEU A 24 10.51 20.43 16.33
CA LEU A 24 11.25 19.26 16.74
C LEU A 24 10.67 18.62 18.00
N ALA A 25 10.30 19.45 18.99
CA ALA A 25 9.60 19.01 20.19
C ALA A 25 8.27 18.33 19.87
N PHE A 26 7.53 18.85 18.90
CA PHE A 26 6.29 18.24 18.43
C PHE A 26 6.53 16.85 17.83
N PHE A 27 7.53 16.68 16.96
CA PHE A 27 7.84 15.37 16.40
C PHE A 27 8.30 14.37 17.47
N GLN A 28 9.13 14.80 18.42
CA GLN A 28 9.56 13.99 19.55
C GLN A 28 8.37 13.52 20.40
N THR A 29 7.48 14.46 20.76
CA THR A 29 6.27 14.18 21.54
C THR A 29 5.35 13.21 20.79
N LYS A 30 5.15 13.42 19.48
CA LYS A 30 4.36 12.52 18.63
C LYS A 30 4.94 11.12 18.59
N LEU A 31 6.25 11.00 18.39
CA LEU A 31 6.92 9.70 18.33
C LEU A 31 6.86 8.97 19.67
N TYR A 32 7.07 9.69 20.77
CA TYR A 32 6.96 9.14 22.12
C TYR A 32 5.56 8.60 22.37
N HIS A 33 4.53 9.36 22.01
CA HIS A 33 3.14 8.94 22.16
C HIS A 33 2.75 7.75 21.26
N LEU A 34 3.35 7.62 20.08
CA LEU A 34 3.14 6.45 19.22
C LEU A 34 3.82 5.18 19.73
N LYS A 35 4.92 5.31 20.50
CA LYS A 35 5.69 4.17 21.02
C LYS A 35 5.19 3.66 22.37
N ASN A 36 4.54 4.51 23.17
CA ASN A 36 4.12 4.20 24.53
C ASN A 36 2.59 4.20 24.65
N GLU A 37 2.05 3.31 25.47
CA GLU A 37 0.67 3.44 25.92
C GLU A 37 0.57 4.47 27.03
N PHE A 38 -0.57 5.17 27.12
CA PHE A 38 -0.79 6.11 28.21
C PHE A 38 -0.85 5.38 29.55
N ILE A 39 -0.26 6.00 30.58
CA ILE A 39 -0.25 5.48 31.94
C ILE A 39 -1.69 5.37 32.48
N ASN A 40 -2.60 6.27 32.06
CA ASN A 40 -3.97 6.31 32.54
C ASN A 40 -5.00 6.28 31.41
N GLN A 41 -5.45 5.08 31.04
CA GLN A 41 -6.41 4.89 29.94
C GLN A 41 -7.80 5.49 30.22
N ASN A 42 -8.10 5.88 31.47
CA ASN A 42 -9.42 6.33 31.90
C ASN A 42 -9.51 7.83 32.17
N SER A 43 -8.44 8.62 31.95
CA SER A 43 -8.45 10.06 32.23
C SER A 43 -7.87 10.89 31.08
N GLU A 44 -8.77 11.40 30.22
CA GLU A 44 -8.41 12.27 29.09
C GLU A 44 -7.60 13.50 29.55
N HIS A 45 -8.00 14.12 30.68
CA HIS A 45 -7.30 15.28 31.23
C HIS A 45 -5.85 14.96 31.60
N HIS A 46 -5.61 13.83 32.30
CA HIS A 46 -4.25 13.44 32.69
C HIS A 46 -3.41 13.07 31.48
N ASN A 47 -4.00 12.47 30.44
CA ASN A 47 -3.30 12.15 29.21
C ASN A 47 -2.90 13.41 28.43
N LEU A 48 -3.78 14.41 28.38
CA LEU A 48 -3.46 15.70 27.77
C LEU A 48 -2.35 16.44 28.53
N GLU A 49 -2.42 16.45 29.85
CA GLU A 49 -1.38 17.06 30.71
C GLU A 49 -0.02 16.37 30.53
N GLN A 50 0.00 15.03 30.44
CA GLN A 50 1.22 14.29 30.11
C GLN A 50 1.78 14.71 28.75
N ILE A 51 0.95 14.83 27.71
CA ILE A 51 1.41 15.30 26.38
C ILE A 51 2.05 16.68 26.51
N LYS A 52 1.40 17.61 27.23
CA LYS A 52 1.91 18.97 27.44
C LYS A 52 3.26 18.97 28.16
N ASN A 53 3.41 18.16 29.20
CA ASN A 53 4.66 18.04 29.95
C ASN A 53 5.80 17.49 29.07
N TYR A 54 5.55 16.42 28.31
CA TYR A 54 6.55 15.88 27.38
C TYR A 54 6.97 16.90 26.32
N PHE A 55 6.01 17.66 25.79
CA PHE A 55 6.32 18.71 24.83
C PHE A 55 7.17 19.81 25.45
N ALA A 56 6.81 20.30 26.63
CA ALA A 56 7.56 21.36 27.33
C ALA A 56 9.00 20.92 27.62
N GLU A 57 9.21 19.70 28.12
CA GLU A 57 10.54 19.15 28.34
C GLU A 57 11.35 19.02 27.05
N ALA A 58 10.73 18.50 25.98
CA ALA A 58 11.38 18.34 24.69
C ALA A 58 11.76 19.69 24.08
N HIS A 59 10.87 20.67 24.17
CA HIS A 59 11.10 22.04 23.72
C HIS A 59 12.26 22.67 24.49
N GLN A 60 12.26 22.61 25.82
CA GLN A 60 13.34 23.17 26.63
C GLN A 60 14.69 22.53 26.28
N LYS A 61 14.74 21.20 26.12
CA LYS A 61 15.95 20.49 25.68
C LYS A 61 16.45 20.97 24.32
N ASN A 62 15.55 21.27 23.38
CA ASN A 62 15.93 21.77 22.06
C ASN A 62 16.42 23.23 22.12
N VAL A 63 15.82 24.06 22.96
CA VAL A 63 16.28 25.43 23.24
C VAL A 63 17.68 25.41 23.87
N ASP A 64 17.89 24.59 24.88
CA ASP A 64 19.18 24.48 25.59
C ASP A 64 20.30 24.01 24.65
N ARG A 65 19.98 23.10 23.73
CA ARG A 65 20.91 22.62 22.70
C ARG A 65 21.18 23.63 21.58
N ARG A 66 20.37 24.69 21.48
CA ARG A 66 20.46 25.71 20.41
C ARG A 66 20.51 25.08 19.03
N ILE A 67 19.48 24.29 18.71
CA ILE A 67 19.41 23.51 17.47
C ILE A 67 19.64 24.41 16.25
N LYS A 68 20.66 24.09 15.46
CA LYS A 68 20.96 24.80 14.22
C LYS A 68 20.00 24.36 13.11
N PRO A 69 19.73 25.21 12.10
CA PRO A 69 18.85 24.83 10.98
C PRO A 69 19.25 23.53 10.26
N ASP A 70 20.55 23.29 10.05
CA ASP A 70 21.03 22.07 9.37
C ASP A 70 20.81 20.81 10.23
N GLU A 71 21.04 20.93 11.54
CA GLU A 71 20.77 19.85 12.50
C GLU A 71 19.26 19.58 12.58
N PHE A 72 18.44 20.65 12.57
CA PHE A 72 16.98 20.52 12.55
C PHE A 72 16.51 19.69 11.38
N ASN A 73 16.93 19.99 10.15
CA ASN A 73 16.48 19.25 8.96
C ASN A 73 16.78 17.75 9.10
N THR A 74 18.00 17.43 9.51
CA THR A 74 18.44 16.04 9.72
C THR A 74 17.62 15.32 10.79
N LEU A 75 17.42 15.96 11.94
CA LEU A 75 16.67 15.38 13.06
C LEU A 75 15.17 15.27 12.74
N ALA A 76 14.59 16.27 12.07
CA ALA A 76 13.19 16.28 11.68
C ALA A 76 12.89 15.14 10.70
N ASP A 77 13.74 14.92 9.70
CA ASP A 77 13.53 13.85 8.73
C ASP A 77 13.67 12.46 9.35
N LYS A 78 14.66 12.28 10.25
CA LYS A 78 14.78 11.06 11.04
C LYS A 78 13.53 10.81 11.88
N LEU A 79 13.02 11.82 12.59
CA LEU A 79 11.82 11.68 13.42
C LEU A 79 10.57 11.39 12.58
N LYS A 80 10.40 12.02 11.42
CA LYS A 80 9.31 11.71 10.48
C LYS A 80 9.37 10.25 10.02
N GLN A 81 10.55 9.75 9.70
CA GLN A 81 10.76 8.35 9.32
C GLN A 81 10.40 7.40 10.47
N ASP A 82 10.86 7.70 11.68
CA ASP A 82 10.55 6.90 12.87
C ASP A 82 9.04 6.90 13.19
N ILE A 83 8.37 8.05 13.03
CA ILE A 83 6.91 8.17 13.17
C ILE A 83 6.21 7.28 12.15
N LYS A 84 6.63 7.32 10.88
CA LYS A 84 6.07 6.48 9.82
C LYS A 84 6.22 4.99 10.18
N GLN A 85 7.41 4.56 10.59
CA GLN A 85 7.65 3.18 11.00
C GLN A 85 6.81 2.76 12.21
N ALA A 86 6.62 3.64 13.19
CA ALA A 86 5.78 3.37 14.35
C ALA A 86 4.31 3.15 13.94
N ILE A 87 3.79 3.99 13.05
CA ILE A 87 2.44 3.84 12.49
C ILE A 87 2.32 2.54 11.71
N ASP A 88 3.27 2.23 10.82
CA ASP A 88 3.25 0.99 10.02
C ASP A 88 3.27 -0.26 10.91
N LYS A 89 4.07 -0.26 11.99
CA LYS A 89 4.09 -1.34 12.99
C LYS A 89 2.75 -1.45 13.71
N TRP A 90 2.14 -0.33 14.09
CA TRP A 90 0.84 -0.31 14.76
C TRP A 90 -0.28 -0.84 13.86
N LEU A 91 -0.30 -0.43 12.58
CA LEU A 91 -1.25 -0.93 11.58
C LEU A 91 -1.10 -2.45 11.37
N LYS A 92 0.14 -2.95 11.25
CA LYS A 92 0.40 -4.39 11.14
C LYS A 92 -0.07 -5.19 12.35
N LYS A 93 0.08 -4.65 13.58
CA LYS A 93 -0.44 -5.30 14.81
C LYS A 93 -1.97 -5.32 14.88
N LYS A 94 -2.64 -4.32 14.30
CA LYS A 94 -4.10 -4.19 14.27
C LYS A 94 -4.78 -5.09 13.23
N GLU A 95 -4.03 -5.70 12.31
CA GLU A 95 -4.52 -6.75 11.42
C GLU A 95 -4.09 -8.14 11.93
N PRO A 96 -4.85 -8.81 12.83
CA PRO A 96 -4.56 -10.17 13.25
C PRO A 96 -4.94 -11.20 12.17
N GLY A 97 -4.44 -11.03 10.93
CA GLY A 97 -4.88 -11.89 9.82
C GLY A 97 -4.22 -11.73 8.44
N LYS A 98 -3.05 -11.08 8.33
CA LYS A 98 -2.29 -11.02 7.07
C LYS A 98 -0.84 -11.52 7.19
N GLN A 99 -0.61 -12.48 8.09
CA GLN A 99 0.50 -13.41 7.94
C GLN A 99 -0.14 -14.77 7.59
N ASN A 100 -0.01 -15.17 6.32
CA ASN A 100 -0.53 -16.41 5.73
C ASN A 100 -2.06 -16.59 5.79
N ARG A 101 -2.80 -15.87 4.93
CA ARG A 101 -3.99 -16.52 4.35
C ARG A 101 -3.48 -17.50 3.30
N ALA A 102 -3.27 -18.76 3.70
CA ALA A 102 -3.67 -19.83 2.80
C ALA A 102 -5.07 -19.44 2.30
N LEU A 103 -5.29 -19.41 0.98
CA LEU A 103 -6.63 -19.18 0.44
C LEU A 103 -7.57 -20.07 1.25
N SER A 104 -8.59 -19.47 1.87
CA SER A 104 -9.61 -20.23 2.61
C SER A 104 -9.97 -21.48 1.80
N ASP A 105 -10.01 -22.67 2.42
CA ASP A 105 -10.34 -23.92 1.74
C ASP A 105 -11.56 -23.79 0.82
N TYR A 106 -12.51 -22.93 1.20
CA TYR A 106 -13.67 -22.58 0.38
C TYR A 106 -13.31 -21.84 -0.91
N THR A 107 -12.42 -20.85 -0.85
CA THR A 107 -11.95 -20.09 -2.03
C THR A 107 -11.11 -20.96 -2.95
N GLN A 108 -10.27 -21.84 -2.38
CA GLN A 108 -9.46 -22.77 -3.17
C GLN A 108 -10.35 -23.83 -3.85
N LYS A 109 -11.31 -24.43 -3.13
CA LYS A 109 -12.32 -25.34 -3.71
C LYS A 109 -13.17 -24.64 -4.78
N ARG A 110 -13.58 -23.39 -4.55
CA ARG A 110 -14.33 -22.60 -5.54
C ARG A 110 -13.51 -22.34 -6.80
N GLN A 111 -12.23 -21.99 -6.67
CA GLN A 111 -11.34 -21.79 -7.81
C GLN A 111 -11.08 -23.09 -8.59
N SER A 112 -10.91 -24.22 -7.91
CA SER A 112 -10.78 -25.53 -8.56
C SER A 112 -12.03 -25.89 -9.36
N ARG A 113 -13.23 -25.69 -8.78
CA ARG A 113 -14.50 -25.94 -9.47
C ARG A 113 -14.70 -25.05 -10.68
N ILE A 114 -14.32 -23.77 -10.59
CA ILE A 114 -14.35 -22.85 -11.73
C ILE A 114 -13.43 -23.34 -12.86
N ARG A 115 -12.23 -23.84 -12.52
CA ARG A 115 -11.30 -24.40 -13.51
C ARG A 115 -11.83 -25.66 -14.18
N GLU A 116 -12.50 -26.53 -13.44
CA GLU A 116 -13.14 -27.74 -14.00
C GLU A 116 -14.27 -27.36 -14.96
N LEU A 117 -15.16 -26.45 -14.57
CA LEU A 117 -16.24 -25.98 -15.44
C LEU A 117 -15.70 -25.36 -16.74
N ILE A 118 -14.62 -24.57 -16.67
CA ILE A 118 -13.97 -24.01 -17.87
C ILE A 118 -13.44 -25.12 -18.78
N LYS A 119 -12.82 -26.17 -18.21
CA LYS A 119 -12.31 -27.30 -19.00
C LYS A 119 -13.44 -28.08 -19.68
N GLU A 120 -14.52 -28.36 -18.96
CA GLU A 120 -15.70 -29.04 -19.50
C GLU A 120 -16.32 -28.23 -20.63
N THR A 121 -16.47 -26.92 -20.44
CA THR A 121 -17.00 -26.03 -21.49
C THR A 121 -16.09 -26.02 -22.74
N ILE A 122 -14.77 -25.97 -22.57
CA ILE A 122 -13.82 -26.02 -23.70
C ILE A 122 -13.91 -27.36 -24.44
N GLU A 123 -14.00 -28.48 -23.70
CA GLU A 123 -14.09 -29.81 -24.30
C GLU A 123 -15.42 -30.02 -25.04
N GLU A 124 -16.52 -29.53 -24.48
CA GLU A 124 -17.83 -29.54 -25.12
C GLU A 124 -17.85 -28.66 -26.37
N THR A 125 -17.21 -27.48 -26.33
CA THR A 125 -17.07 -26.60 -27.50
C THR A 125 -16.24 -27.28 -28.60
N LYS A 126 -15.18 -28.01 -28.24
CA LYS A 126 -14.37 -28.78 -29.20
C LYS A 126 -15.16 -29.92 -29.84
N LYS A 127 -15.92 -30.69 -29.05
CA LYS A 127 -16.79 -31.76 -29.57
C LYS A 127 -17.89 -31.24 -30.49
N GLN A 128 -18.39 -30.03 -30.25
CA GLN A 128 -19.37 -29.37 -31.12
C GLN A 128 -18.73 -28.77 -32.39
N GLN A 129 -17.42 -28.53 -32.40
CA GLN A 129 -16.66 -28.09 -33.59
C GLN A 129 -16.16 -29.26 -34.46
N ASP A 130 -16.26 -30.51 -34.01
CA ASP A 130 -15.80 -31.69 -34.76
C ASP A 130 -16.67 -32.18 -35.94
N PRO A 131 -17.90 -31.68 -36.26
CA PRO A 131 -18.61 -32.17 -37.45
C PRO A 131 -18.35 -31.36 -38.74
N LEU A 132 -17.27 -30.58 -38.85
CA LEU A 132 -16.92 -29.89 -40.11
C LEU A 132 -15.50 -30.17 -40.61
N GLN A 133 -15.05 -31.43 -40.51
CA GLN A 133 -13.88 -31.89 -41.24
C GLN A 133 -14.01 -33.33 -41.80
N GLU A 134 -15.17 -33.63 -42.40
CA GLU A 134 -15.28 -34.69 -43.42
C GLU A 134 -15.95 -34.08 -44.65
N ASN A 135 -15.16 -33.45 -45.51
CA ASN A 135 -15.35 -33.32 -46.96
C ASN A 135 -14.21 -32.48 -47.52
N SER A 136 -13.00 -33.04 -47.48
CA SER A 136 -11.89 -32.58 -48.32
C SER A 136 -11.26 -33.82 -48.93
N ASP A 137 -11.96 -34.40 -49.91
CA ASP A 137 -11.39 -35.27 -50.94
C ASP A 137 -12.42 -35.48 -52.06
N LYS A 138 -12.43 -34.51 -52.99
CA LYS A 138 -12.73 -34.65 -54.43
C LYS A 138 -13.08 -33.28 -54.99
N VAL A 139 -12.13 -32.65 -55.68
CA VAL A 139 -12.28 -32.33 -57.12
C VAL A 139 -10.87 -32.32 -57.71
N GLU A 140 -10.65 -33.29 -58.61
CA GLU A 140 -9.52 -33.37 -59.52
C GLU A 140 -9.34 -32.09 -60.31
N MET A 141 -8.07 -31.84 -60.63
CA MET A 141 -7.56 -31.06 -61.75
C MET A 141 -8.57 -30.79 -62.87
N ASP A 142 -8.71 -29.53 -63.25
CA ASP A 142 -8.54 -29.24 -64.67
C ASP A 142 -7.65 -28.02 -64.87
N ASN A 143 -6.71 -28.22 -65.79
CA ASN A 143 -5.62 -27.35 -66.14
C ASN A 143 -6.17 -26.36 -67.17
N THR A 144 -6.10 -25.07 -66.90
CA THR A 144 -6.10 -24.09 -68.00
C THR A 144 -5.06 -23.03 -67.70
N GLN A 145 -3.91 -23.29 -68.32
CA GLN A 145 -2.84 -22.37 -68.62
C GLN A 145 -3.38 -21.13 -69.34
N ASP A 146 -3.21 -19.94 -68.77
CA ASP A 146 -2.83 -18.79 -69.61
C ASP A 146 -2.10 -17.68 -68.85
N GLN A 147 -1.06 -17.21 -69.54
CA GLN A 147 -0.27 -15.97 -69.48
C GLN A 147 -0.77 -14.88 -68.51
N SER A 148 0.07 -14.16 -67.77
CA SER A 148 1.23 -13.38 -68.22
C SER A 148 1.75 -12.57 -67.01
N GLN A 149 3.06 -12.31 -67.00
CA GLN A 149 3.78 -11.04 -66.70
C GLN A 149 3.08 -10.04 -65.74
N ILE A 150 3.75 -9.39 -64.79
CA ILE A 150 4.79 -8.34 -64.89
C ILE A 150 5.22 -8.17 -63.41
N GLU A 151 6.49 -8.28 -63.01
CA GLU A 151 7.43 -7.15 -62.79
C GLU A 151 6.76 -6.01 -61.95
N GLU A 152 7.27 -5.52 -60.83
CA GLU A 152 8.52 -4.80 -60.55
C GLU A 152 8.45 -4.54 -59.01
N GLU A 153 9.53 -4.77 -58.25
CA GLU A 153 10.45 -3.72 -57.81
C GLU A 153 9.78 -2.60 -56.97
N CYS A 154 10.13 -2.50 -55.69
CA CYS A 154 11.05 -1.46 -55.18
C CYS A 154 10.24 -0.33 -54.50
N ILE A 155 10.70 0.39 -53.48
CA ILE A 155 11.95 0.49 -52.72
C ILE A 155 11.61 1.38 -51.50
N ASP A 156 12.39 1.19 -50.43
CA ASP A 156 12.73 2.08 -49.30
C ASP A 156 11.69 3.03 -48.65
#